data_AF-A0A9X1F9M0-F1
#
_entry.id   AF-A0A9X1F9M0-F1
#
_cell.length_a   1.000
_cell.length_b   1.000
_cell.length_c   1.000
_cell.angle_alpha   90.00
_cell.angle_beta   90.00
_cell.angle_gamma   90.00
#
_symmetry.space_group_name_H-M   'P 1'
#
loop_
_entity.id
_entity.type
_entity.pdbx_description
1 polymer ?
#
loop_
_entity_poly.entity_id
_entity_poly.type
_entity_poly.pdbx_seq_one_letter_code
_entity_poly.pdbx_strand_id
1 'polypeptide(L)'
;MKNLIAILFVGLISLGAYAQEKKVAKIEFKTDVIDYGTIEKGANGVRTFEFTNTGNAPLIISSVKSTCGCTVPKKPKGPIMPGETGEIEVKYDTKRVNPIRKTITVISNAETPTIALKIKGLVIDPNKTSVLEKKEKSMIEQ
;
A
#
# COMPACT_ATOMS: atom_id res chain seq x y z
N MET A 1 38.37 36.53 -45.17
CA MET A 1 38.19 36.45 -43.70
C MET A 1 36.80 36.93 -43.21
N LYS A 2 35.76 37.00 -44.06
CA LYS A 2 34.38 37.36 -43.65
C LYS A 2 33.46 36.16 -43.45
N ASN A 3 33.85 34.99 -43.96
CA ASN A 3 33.02 33.78 -43.97
C ASN A 3 33.39 32.79 -42.84
N LEU A 4 34.42 33.12 -42.03
CA LEU A 4 34.87 32.29 -40.90
C LEU A 4 34.12 32.61 -39.59
N ILE A 5 33.54 33.81 -39.46
CA ILE A 5 32.80 34.24 -38.26
C ILE A 5 31.41 33.59 -38.22
N ALA A 6 30.80 33.31 -39.38
CA ALA A 6 29.48 32.68 -39.47
C ALA A 6 29.48 31.20 -39.01
N ILE A 7 30.61 30.51 -39.10
CA ILE A 7 30.74 29.09 -38.71
C ILE A 7 30.84 28.94 -37.19
N LEU A 8 31.37 29.96 -36.49
CA LEU A 8 31.50 29.95 -35.03
C LEU A 8 30.15 30.14 -34.29
N PHE A 9 29.18 30.80 -34.93
CA PHE A 9 27.84 31.04 -34.35
C PHE A 9 26.88 29.84 -34.51
N VAL A 10 27.05 29.03 -35.54
CA VAL A 10 26.20 27.85 -35.80
C VAL A 10 26.64 26.63 -34.95
N GLY A 11 27.91 26.57 -34.53
CA GLY A 11 28.42 25.49 -33.68
C GLY A 11 27.92 25.51 -32.22
N LEU A 12 27.43 26.66 -31.72
CA LEU A 12 27.01 26.79 -30.32
C LEU A 12 25.56 26.35 -30.05
N ILE A 13 24.72 26.22 -31.08
CA ILE A 13 23.30 25.86 -30.92
C ILE A 13 23.14 24.33 -30.77
N SER A 14 24.13 23.55 -31.19
CA SER A 14 24.08 22.08 -31.23
C SER A 14 24.39 21.38 -29.89
N LEU A 15 24.78 22.09 -28.83
CA LEU A 15 25.05 21.51 -27.50
C LEU A 15 23.87 21.60 -26.52
N GLY A 16 22.71 22.11 -26.94
CA GLY A 16 21.56 22.35 -26.06
C GLY A 16 20.61 21.18 -25.81
N ALA A 17 20.87 19.98 -26.37
CA ALA A 17 20.04 18.80 -26.12
C ALA A 17 20.38 18.16 -24.76
N TYR A 18 20.23 18.92 -23.68
CA TYR A 18 20.20 18.37 -22.34
C TYR A 18 18.97 17.48 -22.24
N ALA A 19 19.19 16.16 -22.18
CA ALA A 19 18.17 15.17 -21.91
C ALA A 19 17.36 15.59 -20.68
N GLN A 20 16.14 16.07 -20.88
CA GLN A 20 15.23 16.33 -19.77
C GLN A 20 14.83 14.97 -19.21
N GLU A 21 15.42 14.59 -18.07
CA GLU A 21 14.97 13.41 -17.34
C GLU A 21 13.48 13.57 -17.03
N LYS A 22 12.68 12.65 -17.56
CA LYS A 22 11.25 12.62 -17.32
C LYS A 22 11.01 12.46 -15.81
N LYS A 23 10.33 13.44 -15.20
CA LYS A 23 9.89 13.35 -13.80
C LYS A 23 8.78 12.31 -13.68
N VAL A 24 9.04 11.24 -12.94
CA VAL A 24 8.14 10.11 -12.72
C VAL A 24 8.19 9.72 -11.24
N ALA A 25 7.04 9.67 -10.59
CA ALA A 25 6.91 9.10 -9.25
C ALA A 25 6.89 7.56 -9.36
N LYS A 26 7.54 6.86 -8.44
CA LYS A 26 7.48 5.40 -8.34
C LYS A 26 7.24 5.03 -6.90
N ILE A 27 6.43 4.01 -6.66
CA ILE A 27 6.07 3.56 -5.33
C ILE A 27 6.49 2.11 -5.19
N GLU A 28 7.24 1.81 -4.14
CA GLU A 28 7.69 0.46 -3.83
C GLU A 28 7.27 0.12 -2.40
N PHE A 29 6.43 -0.90 -2.26
CA PHE A 29 6.00 -1.39 -0.96
C PHE A 29 7.00 -2.41 -0.42
N LYS A 30 7.27 -2.35 0.89
CA LYS A 30 8.07 -3.36 1.59
C LYS A 30 7.43 -4.75 1.53
N THR A 31 6.09 -4.78 1.53
CA THR A 31 5.29 -5.98 1.29
C THR A 31 3.96 -5.58 0.68
N ASP A 32 3.44 -6.40 -0.24
CA ASP A 32 2.10 -6.27 -0.78
C ASP A 32 1.07 -7.08 0.03
N VAL A 33 1.52 -7.95 0.96
CA VAL A 33 0.66 -8.79 1.81
C VAL A 33 1.01 -8.62 3.29
N ILE A 34 -0.02 -8.42 4.11
CA ILE A 34 0.09 -8.54 5.58
C ILE A 34 -0.78 -9.69 6.06
N ASP A 35 -0.15 -10.62 6.80
CA ASP A 35 -0.86 -11.67 7.54
C ASP A 35 -1.08 -11.23 8.99
N TYR A 36 -2.33 -11.27 9.42
CA TYR A 36 -2.70 -11.06 10.82
C TYR A 36 -2.43 -12.30 11.66
N GLY A 37 -2.24 -13.47 11.03
CA GLY A 37 -2.27 -14.77 11.70
C GLY A 37 -3.68 -15.08 12.22
N THR A 38 -3.73 -15.86 13.30
CA THR A 38 -4.96 -16.08 14.06
C THR A 38 -5.05 -15.05 15.19
N ILE A 39 -6.14 -14.29 15.23
CA ILE A 39 -6.42 -13.29 16.25
C ILE A 39 -7.78 -13.53 16.90
N GLU A 40 -7.93 -13.11 18.14
CA GLU A 40 -9.20 -13.22 18.85
C GLU A 40 -10.17 -12.11 18.45
N LYS A 41 -11.47 -12.41 18.60
CA LYS A 41 -12.54 -11.44 18.45
C LYS A 41 -12.30 -10.22 19.33
N GLY A 42 -12.26 -9.04 18.73
CA GLY A 42 -12.03 -7.77 19.43
C GLY A 42 -10.54 -7.41 19.64
N ALA A 43 -9.60 -8.22 19.15
CA ALA A 43 -8.18 -7.90 19.16
C ALA A 43 -7.85 -6.64 18.33
N ASN A 44 -6.60 -6.16 18.42
CA ASN A 44 -6.13 -5.02 17.63
C ASN A 44 -6.09 -5.36 16.13
N GLY A 45 -6.97 -4.71 15.36
CA GLY A 45 -7.09 -4.86 13.91
C GLY A 45 -6.22 -3.93 13.07
N VAL A 46 -5.30 -3.17 13.66
CA VAL A 46 -4.45 -2.21 12.93
C VAL A 46 -3.20 -2.89 12.36
N ARG A 47 -2.90 -2.65 11.09
CA ARG A 47 -1.64 -3.01 10.41
C ARG A 47 -1.21 -1.88 9.49
N THR A 48 0.08 -1.85 9.16
CA THR A 48 0.67 -0.76 8.36
C THR A 48 1.45 -1.32 7.18
N PHE A 49 1.16 -0.81 5.99
CA PHE A 49 1.98 -1.01 4.80
C PHE A 49 2.98 0.14 4.68
N GLU A 50 4.26 -0.17 4.84
CA GLU A 50 5.36 0.75 4.57
C GLU A 50 5.71 0.74 3.07
N PHE A 51 5.97 1.92 2.52
CA PHE A 51 6.43 2.07 1.14
C PHE A 51 7.46 3.20 1.02
N THR A 52 8.19 3.20 -0.08
CA THR A 52 9.19 4.21 -0.43
C THR A 52 8.85 4.82 -1.79
N ASN A 53 9.04 6.13 -1.94
CA ASN A 53 9.03 6.76 -3.26
C ASN A 53 10.40 6.58 -3.94
N THR A 54 10.52 5.60 -4.83
CA THR A 54 11.75 5.32 -5.58
C THR A 54 11.86 6.08 -6.90
N GLY A 55 10.92 6.99 -7.17
CA GLY A 55 10.94 7.86 -8.33
C GLY A 55 11.79 9.11 -8.14
N ASN A 56 11.77 9.98 -9.15
CA ASN A 56 12.43 11.29 -9.14
C ASN A 56 11.42 12.46 -9.12
N ALA A 57 10.15 12.18 -8.82
CA ALA A 57 9.09 13.16 -8.65
C ALA A 57 8.30 12.90 -7.35
N PRO A 58 7.64 13.93 -6.76
CA PRO A 58 6.78 13.75 -5.60
C PRO A 58 5.63 12.76 -5.86
N LEU A 59 5.48 11.79 -4.96
CA LEU A 59 4.44 10.78 -4.99
C LEU A 59 3.21 11.25 -4.21
N ILE A 60 2.04 11.21 -4.83
CA ILE A 60 0.77 11.60 -4.24
C ILE A 60 -0.16 10.39 -4.24
N ILE A 61 -0.56 9.96 -3.05
CA ILE A 61 -1.61 8.95 -2.88
C ILE A 61 -2.96 9.66 -2.94
N SER A 62 -3.68 9.48 -4.04
CA SER A 62 -4.98 10.12 -4.27
C SER A 62 -6.10 9.41 -3.53
N SER A 63 -6.07 8.07 -3.47
CA SER A 63 -7.10 7.29 -2.80
C SER A 63 -6.57 5.95 -2.30
N VAL A 64 -7.15 5.48 -1.19
CA VAL A 64 -6.97 4.10 -0.70
C VAL A 64 -8.35 3.54 -0.38
N LYS A 65 -8.75 2.45 -1.04
CA LYS A 65 -10.11 1.87 -0.93
C LYS A 65 -10.05 0.40 -0.56
N SER A 66 -10.92 -0.03 0.33
CA SER A 66 -11.16 -1.44 0.62
C SER A 66 -12.44 -1.91 -0.08
N THR A 67 -12.54 -3.21 -0.36
CA THR A 67 -13.72 -3.80 -1.03
C THR A 67 -14.96 -3.91 -0.13
N CYS A 68 -14.80 -3.88 1.19
CA CYS A 68 -15.88 -3.93 2.18
C CYS A 68 -15.68 -2.83 3.23
N GLY A 69 -16.76 -2.35 3.84
CA GLY A 69 -16.69 -1.46 5.01
C GLY A 69 -16.08 -2.09 6.28
N CYS A 70 -15.52 -3.29 6.18
CA CYS A 70 -14.87 -4.02 7.27
C CYS A 70 -13.37 -3.72 7.41
N THR A 71 -12.83 -2.84 6.56
CA THR A 71 -11.45 -2.37 6.63
C THR A 71 -11.41 -0.89 6.36
N VAL A 72 -10.86 -0.11 7.28
CA VAL A 72 -10.74 1.34 7.14
C VAL A 72 -9.27 1.68 6.84
N PRO A 73 -8.95 2.11 5.61
CA PRO A 73 -7.61 2.56 5.29
C PRO A 73 -7.40 4.03 5.66
N LYS A 74 -6.17 4.39 6.00
CA LYS A 74 -5.70 5.76 6.24
C LYS A 74 -4.43 5.98 5.42
N LYS A 75 -4.45 7.02 4.59
CA LYS A 75 -3.35 7.41 3.70
C LYS A 75 -2.57 8.62 4.24
N PRO A 76 -1.34 8.87 3.78
CA PRO A 76 -0.64 10.12 4.04
C PRO A 76 -1.43 11.32 3.53
N LYS A 77 -1.33 12.45 4.26
CA LYS A 77 -2.02 13.71 3.89
C LYS A 77 -1.28 14.49 2.80
N GLY A 78 0.05 14.40 2.78
CA GLY A 78 0.91 15.14 1.87
C GLY A 78 1.59 14.28 0.81
N PRO A 79 2.33 14.92 -0.12
CA PRO A 79 3.22 14.22 -1.03
C PRO A 79 4.38 13.57 -0.28
N ILE A 80 4.87 12.45 -0.82
CA ILE A 80 6.07 11.75 -0.36
C ILE A 80 7.21 12.10 -1.32
N MET A 81 8.28 12.72 -0.84
CA MET A 81 9.36 13.18 -1.71
C MET A 81 10.22 12.00 -2.22
N PRO A 82 10.96 12.16 -3.31
CA PRO A 82 11.91 11.16 -3.78
C PRO A 82 12.83 10.65 -2.66
N GLY A 83 12.91 9.33 -2.50
CA GLY A 83 13.70 8.67 -1.45
C GLY A 83 13.03 8.59 -0.08
N GLU A 84 11.92 9.30 0.14
CA GLU A 84 11.21 9.24 1.43
C GLU A 84 10.28 8.04 1.53
N THR A 85 10.04 7.63 2.78
CA THR A 85 9.09 6.58 3.13
C THR A 85 7.73 7.16 3.52
N GLY A 86 6.69 6.37 3.30
CA GLY A 86 5.34 6.65 3.72
C GLY A 86 4.64 5.40 4.23
N GLU A 87 3.49 5.60 4.86
CA GLU A 87 2.72 4.52 5.47
C GLU A 87 1.25 4.57 5.07
N ILE A 88 0.67 3.39 4.84
CA ILE A 88 -0.78 3.19 4.70
C ILE A 88 -1.23 2.30 5.85
N GLU A 89 -1.95 2.89 6.80
CA GLU A 89 -2.55 2.17 7.92
C GLU A 89 -3.87 1.55 7.48
N VAL A 90 -4.12 0.29 7.85
CA VAL A 90 -5.37 -0.42 7.61
C VAL A 90 -5.90 -0.96 8.94
N LYS A 91 -7.16 -0.67 9.23
CA LYS A 91 -7.85 -1.19 10.42
C LYS A 91 -8.95 -2.15 10.03
N TYR A 92 -8.77 -3.44 10.31
CA TYR A 92 -9.79 -4.46 10.14
C TYR A 92 -10.75 -4.52 11.33
N ASP A 93 -12.04 -4.75 11.07
CA ASP A 93 -13.07 -4.97 12.09
C ASP A 93 -12.97 -6.40 12.67
N THR A 94 -12.16 -6.55 13.72
CA THR A 94 -11.91 -7.83 14.42
C THR A 94 -13.10 -8.36 15.21
N LYS A 95 -14.27 -7.68 15.19
CA LYS A 95 -15.52 -8.25 15.72
C LYS A 95 -16.10 -9.30 14.77
N ARG A 96 -15.65 -9.32 13.51
CA ARG A 96 -16.06 -10.28 12.48
C ARG A 96 -15.23 -11.55 12.54
N VAL A 97 -15.71 -12.50 13.32
CA VAL A 97 -15.18 -13.87 13.41
C VAL A 97 -15.34 -14.54 12.05
N ASN A 98 -14.25 -14.79 11.33
CA ASN A 98 -14.12 -15.52 10.06
C ASN A 98 -12.71 -15.32 9.45
N PRO A 99 -12.36 -16.06 8.38
CA PRO A 99 -11.15 -15.77 7.62
C PRO A 99 -11.11 -14.34 7.07
N ILE A 100 -9.97 -13.68 7.24
CA ILE A 100 -9.67 -12.38 6.62
C ILE A 100 -9.10 -12.66 5.23
N ARG A 101 -9.75 -12.12 4.19
CA ARG A 101 -9.25 -12.08 2.81
C ARG A 101 -9.73 -10.78 2.19
N LYS A 102 -8.90 -9.74 2.23
CA LYS A 102 -9.28 -8.41 1.71
C LYS A 102 -8.20 -7.84 0.83
N THR A 103 -8.66 -7.08 -0.15
CA THR A 103 -7.82 -6.30 -1.05
C THR A 103 -8.04 -4.82 -0.75
N ILE A 104 -6.93 -4.08 -0.68
CA ILE A 104 -6.87 -2.64 -0.51
C ILE A 104 -6.27 -2.07 -1.79
N THR A 105 -7.04 -1.28 -2.52
CA THR A 105 -6.62 -0.63 -3.75
C THR A 105 -6.06 0.74 -3.45
N VAL A 106 -4.79 0.94 -3.74
CA VAL A 106 -4.06 2.21 -3.65
C VAL A 106 -4.02 2.84 -5.04
N ILE A 107 -4.44 4.11 -5.13
CA ILE A 107 -4.40 4.90 -6.35
C ILE A 107 -3.44 6.08 -6.14
N SER A 108 -2.55 6.33 -7.09
CA SER A 108 -1.53 7.37 -7.01
C SER A 108 -1.17 7.94 -8.40
N ASN A 109 -0.32 8.97 -8.42
CA ASN A 109 0.30 9.51 -9.63
C ASN A 109 1.60 8.77 -10.04
N ALA A 110 1.89 7.62 -9.45
CA ALA A 110 3.07 6.83 -9.79
C ALA A 110 2.97 6.26 -11.22
N GLU A 111 4.12 5.82 -11.74
CA GLU A 111 4.22 5.09 -13.02
C GLU A 111 3.24 3.92 -13.11
N THR A 112 3.03 3.22 -11.99
CA THR A 112 1.94 2.25 -11.81
C THR A 112 0.83 2.92 -10.99
N PRO A 113 -0.24 3.43 -11.63
CA PRO A 113 -1.20 4.29 -10.94
C PRO A 113 -2.06 3.56 -9.92
N THR A 114 -2.22 2.24 -10.06
CA THR A 114 -3.09 1.41 -9.21
C THR A 114 -2.33 0.20 -8.70
N ILE A 115 -2.28 0.04 -7.38
CA ILE A 115 -1.65 -1.10 -6.71
C ILE A 115 -2.66 -1.77 -5.79
N ALA A 116 -2.66 -3.10 -5.76
CA ALA A 116 -3.50 -3.90 -4.90
C ALA A 116 -2.68 -4.51 -3.76
N LEU A 117 -2.96 -4.10 -2.53
CA LEU A 117 -2.41 -4.68 -1.31
C LEU A 117 -3.38 -5.69 -0.72
N LYS A 118 -2.90 -6.72 -0.04
CA LYS A 118 -3.73 -7.80 0.50
C LYS A 118 -3.55 -7.92 2.01
N ILE A 119 -4.64 -8.15 2.71
CA ILE A 119 -4.61 -8.62 4.10
C ILE A 119 -5.25 -9.98 4.21
N LYS A 120 -4.63 -10.84 5.02
CA LYS A 120 -5.10 -12.19 5.33
C LYS A 120 -4.99 -12.50 6.82
N GLY A 121 -5.64 -13.57 7.25
CA GLY A 121 -5.62 -14.05 8.64
C GLY A 121 -6.92 -14.76 9.00
N LEU A 122 -7.14 -14.96 10.30
CA LEU A 122 -8.31 -15.62 10.85
C LEU A 122 -8.72 -14.94 12.17
N VAL A 123 -9.98 -14.55 12.28
CA VAL A 123 -10.55 -14.13 13.57
C VAL A 123 -11.32 -15.29 14.19
N ILE A 124 -10.98 -15.66 15.43
CA ILE A 124 -11.65 -16.71 16.20
C ILE A 124 -12.44 -16.14 17.38
N ASP A 125 -13.52 -16.82 17.76
CA ASP A 125 -14.26 -16.54 19.00
C ASP A 125 -13.88 -17.59 20.05
N PRO A 126 -13.04 -17.26 21.05
CA PRO A 126 -12.58 -18.25 22.03
C PRO A 126 -13.74 -18.83 22.86
N ASN A 127 -14.87 -18.12 22.95
CA ASN A 127 -16.04 -18.55 23.72
C ASN A 127 -16.96 -19.51 22.94
N LYS A 128 -16.88 -19.59 21.60
CA LYS A 128 -17.70 -20.53 20.83
C LYS A 128 -17.08 -21.93 20.74
N THR A 129 -15.76 -22.05 20.77
CA THR A 129 -15.08 -23.36 20.71
C THR A 129 -15.32 -24.17 21.98
N SER A 130 -15.33 -23.52 23.15
CA SER A 130 -15.52 -24.21 24.44
C SER A 130 -16.94 -24.77 24.65
N VAL A 131 -17.95 -24.17 24.01
CA VAL A 131 -19.35 -24.62 24.15
C VAL A 131 -19.62 -25.89 23.34
N LEU A 132 -18.94 -26.09 22.21
CA LEU A 132 -19.08 -27.31 21.40
C LEU A 132 -18.43 -28.51 22.10
N GLU A 133 -17.22 -28.35 22.63
CA GLU A 133 -16.54 -29.40 23.42
C GLU A 133 -17.28 -29.75 24.72
N LYS A 134 -17.91 -28.75 25.37
CA LYS A 134 -18.69 -28.98 26.60
C LYS A 134 -20.02 -29.68 26.33
N LYS A 135 -20.65 -29.43 25.17
CA LYS A 135 -21.89 -30.09 24.76
C LYS A 135 -21.66 -31.54 24.33
N GLU A 136 -20.54 -31.82 23.64
CA GLU A 136 -20.16 -33.18 23.25
C GLU A 136 -19.90 -34.08 24.46
N LYS A 137 -19.14 -33.61 25.46
CA LYS A 137 -18.91 -34.37 26.70
C LYS A 137 -20.19 -34.68 27.47
N SER A 138 -21.12 -33.71 27.55
CA SER A 138 -22.43 -33.90 28.20
C SER A 138 -23.34 -34.93 27.50
N MET A 139 -23.19 -35.15 26.19
CA MET A 139 -24.00 -36.11 25.44
C MET A 139 -23.40 -37.52 25.40
N ILE A 140 -22.11 -37.66 25.73
CA ILE A 140 -21.40 -38.94 25.79
C ILE A 140 -21.48 -39.55 27.21
N GLU A 141 -21.72 -38.73 28.24
CA GLU A 141 -21.92 -39.17 29.64
C GLU A 141 -23.39 -39.42 30.02
N GLN A 142 -24.32 -39.52 29.05
CA GLN A 142 -25.74 -39.84 29.28
C GLN A 142 -26.17 -41.14 28.59
#